data_AF-A0A8I1Q3P7-F1
#
_entry.id   AF-A0A8I1Q3P7-F1
#
_cell.length_a   1.000
_cell.length_b   1.000
_cell.length_c   1.000
_cell.angle_alpha   90.00
_cell.angle_beta   90.00
_cell.angle_gamma   90.00
#
_symmetry.space_group_name_H-M   'P 1'
#
loop_
_entity.id
_entity.type
_entity.pdbx_description
1 polymer ?
#
loop_
_entity_poly.entity_id
_entity_poly.type
_entity_poly.pdbx_seq_one_letter_code
_entity_poly.pdbx_strand_id
1 'polypeptide(L)'
;MRFDQRTEEDEREPHEFVDVQFESSQTRATLPDGSQRYYDGLALKSDGTWEGIEVKSGNASRSGSQRAFDDAVGSGVPATAMLEGKPIQITSTYLQRVY
;
A
#
# COMPACT_ATOMS: atom_id res chain seq x y z
N MET A 1 -13.35 37.49 8.66
CA MET A 1 -13.07 36.45 7.66
C MET A 1 -11.70 35.88 7.93
N ARG A 2 -11.61 34.62 8.35
CA ARG A 2 -10.35 33.87 8.41
C ARG A 2 -10.60 32.58 7.64
N PHE A 3 -9.81 32.39 6.59
CA PHE A 3 -9.86 31.22 5.72
C PHE A 3 -9.33 30.02 6.52
N ASP A 4 -10.19 29.02 6.66
CA ASP A 4 -9.87 27.71 7.21
C ASP A 4 -9.09 26.94 6.13
N GLN A 5 -7.78 26.77 6.33
CA GLN A 5 -6.97 25.84 5.54
C GLN A 5 -7.21 24.44 6.10
N ARG A 6 -8.38 23.87 5.79
CA ARG A 6 -8.63 22.45 5.94
C ARG A 6 -7.76 21.74 4.90
N THR A 7 -6.70 21.11 5.38
CA THR A 7 -5.77 20.29 4.59
C THR A 7 -6.54 19.21 3.85
N GLU A 8 -6.33 19.13 2.54
CA GLU A 8 -6.93 18.21 1.56
C GLU A 8 -6.61 16.71 1.80
N GLU A 9 -6.11 16.34 2.99
CA GLU A 9 -5.72 14.96 3.33
C GLU A 9 -6.86 14.13 3.95
N ASP A 10 -8.02 14.74 4.24
CA ASP A 10 -9.11 14.11 5.02
C ASP A 10 -10.33 13.69 4.16
N GLU A 11 -10.24 13.76 2.83
CA GLU A 11 -11.32 13.34 1.91
C GLU A 11 -11.06 11.97 1.24
N ARG A 12 -10.14 11.15 1.77
CA ARG A 12 -10.06 9.74 1.29
C ARG A 12 -11.29 8.99 1.76
N GLU A 13 -12.13 8.62 0.81
CA GLU A 13 -13.23 7.66 0.93
C GLU A 13 -12.84 6.51 1.90
N PRO A 14 -13.74 6.08 2.79
CA PRO A 14 -13.45 4.96 3.67
C PRO A 14 -13.02 3.76 2.83
N HIS A 15 -11.79 3.29 3.05
CA HIS A 15 -11.24 2.12 2.38
C HIS A 15 -12.10 0.90 2.74
N GLU A 16 -13.03 0.52 1.86
CA GLU A 16 -13.87 -0.66 2.01
C GLU A 16 -13.01 -1.90 1.72
N PHE A 17 -12.37 -2.41 2.77
CA PHE A 17 -11.67 -3.68 2.71
C PHE A 17 -12.68 -4.82 2.65
N VAL A 18 -12.70 -5.55 1.54
CA VAL A 18 -13.63 -6.67 1.34
C VAL A 18 -13.18 -7.89 2.11
N ASP A 19 -11.86 -8.06 2.26
CA ASP A 19 -11.24 -8.99 3.19
C ASP A 19 -9.81 -8.52 3.47
N VAL A 20 -9.42 -8.39 4.74
CA VAL A 20 -8.02 -8.16 5.10
C VAL A 20 -7.39 -9.52 5.38
N GLN A 21 -6.75 -10.09 4.36
CA GLN A 21 -5.92 -11.28 4.54
C GLN A 21 -4.56 -10.85 5.08
N PHE A 22 -4.44 -10.85 6.40
CA PHE A 22 -3.16 -10.63 7.07
C PHE A 22 -2.27 -11.86 6.90
N GLU A 23 -1.57 -11.91 5.78
CA GLU A 23 -0.44 -12.81 5.63
C GLU A 23 0.77 -12.17 6.33
N SER A 24 1.14 -12.68 7.50
CA SER A 24 2.28 -12.17 8.29
C SER A 24 3.65 -12.48 7.67
N SER A 25 3.67 -13.10 6.48
CA SER A 25 4.89 -13.30 5.70
C SER A 25 5.09 -12.13 4.74
N GLN A 26 6.27 -11.51 4.83
CA GLN A 26 6.62 -10.36 4.01
C GLN A 26 6.39 -10.67 2.52
N THR A 27 5.45 -9.97 1.89
CA THR A 27 5.13 -10.21 0.49
C THR A 27 6.03 -9.40 -0.41
N ARG A 28 6.83 -10.07 -1.24
CA ARG A 28 7.66 -9.42 -2.26
C ARG A 28 6.83 -9.00 -3.46
N ALA A 29 6.73 -7.69 -3.66
CA ALA A 29 6.14 -7.05 -4.82
C ALA A 29 7.23 -6.57 -5.79
N THR A 30 6.94 -6.64 -7.09
CA THR A 30 7.86 -6.25 -8.17
C THR A 30 7.15 -5.35 -9.17
N LEU A 31 7.73 -4.18 -9.45
CA LEU A 31 7.27 -3.26 -10.50
C LEU A 31 7.75 -3.73 -11.89
N PRO A 32 7.15 -3.23 -12.99
CA PRO A 32 7.56 -3.60 -14.35
C PRO A 32 9.03 -3.29 -14.68
N ASP A 33 9.64 -2.31 -14.02
CA ASP A 33 11.05 -1.94 -14.16
C ASP A 33 12.01 -2.87 -13.40
N GLY A 34 11.48 -3.85 -12.66
CA GLY A 34 12.26 -4.79 -11.84
C GLY A 34 12.53 -4.31 -10.42
N SER A 35 12.13 -3.09 -10.04
CA SER A 35 12.21 -2.60 -8.67
C SER A 35 11.38 -3.49 -7.73
N GLN A 36 11.87 -3.72 -6.50
CA GLN A 36 11.26 -4.64 -5.54
C GLN A 36 10.95 -3.97 -4.20
N ARG A 37 9.86 -4.43 -3.57
CA ARG A 37 9.41 -4.02 -2.24
C ARG A 37 8.87 -5.22 -1.46
N TYR A 38 9.01 -5.19 -0.14
CA TYR A 38 8.29 -6.10 0.75
C TYR A 38 7.19 -5.33 1.48
N TYR A 39 5.98 -5.88 1.51
CA TYR A 39 4.87 -5.40 2.34
C TYR A 39 4.69 -6.29 3.57
N ASP A 40 4.24 -5.70 4.67
CA ASP A 40 3.96 -6.39 5.94
C ASP A 40 2.61 -7.12 5.93
N GLY A 41 1.73 -6.74 5.01
CA GLY A 41 0.46 -7.40 4.77
C GLY A 41 -0.16 -7.02 3.43
N LEU A 42 -1.29 -7.64 3.12
CA LEU A 42 -2.09 -7.38 1.92
C LEU A 42 -3.55 -7.24 2.31
N ALA A 43 -4.30 -6.43 1.56
CA ALA A 43 -5.74 -6.36 1.68
C ALA A 43 -6.40 -6.51 0.29
N LEU A 44 -7.44 -7.35 0.20
CA LEU A 44 -8.18 -7.55 -1.04
C LEU A 44 -9.21 -6.43 -1.21
N LYS A 45 -9.18 -5.78 -2.36
CA LYS A 45 -10.14 -4.75 -2.77
C LYS A 45 -11.34 -5.38 -3.48
N SER A 46 -12.46 -4.65 -3.52
CA SER A 46 -13.69 -5.05 -4.20
C SER A 46 -13.55 -5.28 -5.71
N ASP A 47 -12.55 -4.65 -6.33
CA ASP A 47 -12.20 -4.83 -7.74
C ASP A 47 -11.34 -6.08 -8.02
N GLY A 48 -11.00 -6.87 -6.99
CA GLY A 48 -10.16 -8.07 -7.09
C GLY A 48 -8.65 -7.80 -7.13
N THR A 49 -8.23 -6.54 -7.03
CA THR A 49 -6.83 -6.16 -6.88
C THR A 49 -6.46 -6.01 -5.40
N TRP A 50 -5.18 -5.83 -5.09
CA TRP A 50 -4.67 -5.82 -3.73
C TRP A 50 -4.11 -4.45 -3.34
N GLU A 51 -4.23 -4.12 -2.06
CA GLU A 51 -3.52 -3.02 -1.41
C GLU A 51 -2.33 -3.57 -0.61
N GLY A 52 -1.15 -3.01 -0.82
CA GLY A 52 0.06 -3.36 -0.06
C GLY A 52 0.10 -2.60 1.27
N ILE A 53 0.11 -3.33 2.38
CA ILE A 53 0.10 -2.74 3.73
C ILE A 53 1.53 -2.65 4.27
N GLU A 54 1.94 -1.46 4.68
CA GLU A 54 3.17 -1.21 5.43
C GLU A 54 2.80 -0.82 6.87
N VAL A 55 3.36 -1.50 7.86
CA VAL A 55 3.18 -1.18 9.27
C VAL A 55 4.45 -0.53 9.81
N LYS A 56 4.32 0.67 10.38
CA LYS A 56 5.42 1.37 11.06
C LYS A 56 5.04 1.69 12.50
N SER A 57 5.90 1.26 13.43
CA SER A 57 5.76 1.60 14.85
C SER A 57 6.65 2.78 15.27
N GLY A 58 6.17 3.58 16.22
CA GLY A 58 6.91 4.70 16.80
C GLY A 58 7.42 5.71 15.76
N ASN A 59 8.71 6.04 15.83
CA ASN A 59 9.36 7.04 14.95
C ASN A 59 9.87 6.46 13.63
N ALA A 60 9.53 5.22 13.30
CA ALA A 60 9.98 4.62 12.04
C ALA A 60 9.36 5.34 10.83
N SER A 61 10.17 5.55 9.79
CA SER A 61 9.77 6.17 8.54
C SER A 61 10.09 5.28 7.35
N ARG A 62 9.37 5.44 6.24
CA ARG A 62 9.73 4.82 4.96
C ARG A 62 11.14 5.23 4.51
N SER A 63 11.86 4.34 3.84
CA SER A 63 13.08 4.70 3.10
C SER A 63 12.74 5.49 1.82
N GLY A 64 13.76 6.07 1.16
CA GLY A 64 13.57 6.73 -0.14
C GLY A 64 13.10 5.78 -1.24
N SER A 65 13.65 4.55 -1.27
CA SER A 65 13.24 3.52 -2.22
C SER A 65 11.82 3.02 -1.99
N GLN A 66 11.41 2.90 -0.72
CA GLN A 66 10.03 2.58 -0.35
C GLN A 66 9.06 3.65 -0.86
N ARG A 67 9.37 4.94 -0.70
CA ARG A 67 8.56 6.03 -1.25
C ARG A 67 8.44 5.96 -2.76
N ALA A 68 9.56 5.85 -3.48
CA ALA A 68 9.54 5.80 -4.94
C ALA A 68 8.72 4.61 -5.49
N PHE A 69 8.79 3.46 -4.82
CA PHE A 69 7.97 2.30 -5.17
C PHE A 69 6.48 2.57 -4.93
N ASP A 70 6.13 3.11 -3.76
CA ASP A 70 4.73 3.40 -3.39
C ASP A 70 4.13 4.48 -4.29
N ASP A 71 4.92 5.48 -4.67
CA ASP A 71 4.51 6.55 -5.59
C ASP A 71 4.23 6.00 -6.99
N ALA A 72 5.06 5.06 -7.48
CA ALA A 72 4.82 4.38 -8.75
C ALA A 72 3.50 3.61 -8.73
N VAL A 73 3.26 2.80 -7.69
CA VAL A 73 1.98 2.09 -7.51
C VAL A 73 0.80 3.07 -7.42
N GLY A 74 0.93 4.12 -6.61
CA GLY A 74 -0.10 5.15 -6.44
C GLY A 74 -0.37 5.97 -7.70
N SER A 75 0.60 6.06 -8.62
CA SER A 75 0.44 6.67 -9.94
C SER A 75 -0.24 5.75 -10.98
N GLY A 76 -0.63 4.54 -10.56
CA GLY A 76 -1.33 3.57 -11.41
C GLY A 76 -0.42 2.56 -12.11
N VAL A 77 0.85 2.43 -11.70
CA VAL A 77 1.75 1.36 -12.20
C VAL A 77 1.61 0.13 -11.30
N PRO A 78 0.87 -0.93 -11.70
CA PRO A 78 0.61 -2.04 -10.80
C PRO A 78 1.89 -2.82 -10.50
N ALA A 79 2.12 -3.13 -9.23
CA ALA A 79 3.14 -4.09 -8.85
C ALA A 79 2.56 -5.51 -8.90
N THR A 80 3.42 -6.51 -9.12
CA THR A 80 3.05 -7.93 -9.13
C THR A 80 3.67 -8.66 -7.95
N ALA A 81 2.92 -9.58 -7.35
CA ALA A 81 3.40 -10.46 -6.28
C ALA A 81 2.83 -11.86 -6.46
N MET A 82 3.32 -12.81 -5.66
CA MET A 82 2.79 -14.17 -5.60
C MET A 82 2.13 -14.38 -4.23
N LEU A 83 0.86 -14.76 -4.24
CA LEU A 83 0.10 -15.14 -3.05
C LEU A 83 -0.46 -16.55 -3.26
N GLU A 84 -0.12 -17.48 -2.37
CA GLU A 84 -0.53 -18.90 -2.48
C GLU A 84 -0.25 -19.53 -3.85
N GLY A 85 0.90 -19.17 -4.46
CA GLY A 85 1.27 -19.67 -5.79
C GLY A 85 0.51 -19.05 -6.96
N LYS A 86 -0.34 -18.04 -6.71
CA LYS A 86 -1.05 -17.28 -7.75
C LYS A 86 -0.46 -15.88 -7.90
N PRO A 87 -0.30 -15.38 -9.13
CA PRO A 87 0.08 -13.99 -9.35
C PRO A 87 -1.07 -13.07 -8.93
N ILE A 88 -0.74 -12.02 -8.21
CA ILE A 88 -1.67 -10.96 -7.81
C ILE A 88 -1.15 -9.60 -8.28
N GLN A 89 -2.05 -8.62 -8.41
CA GLN A 89 -1.72 -7.23 -8.70
C GLN A 89 -1.97 -6.35 -7.49
N ILE A 90 -0.95 -5.58 -7.13
CA ILE A 90 -1.01 -4.57 -6.07
C ILE A 90 -1.13 -3.21 -6.75
N THR A 91 -2.24 -2.52 -6.51
CA THR A 91 -2.65 -1.29 -7.22
C THR A 91 -2.72 -0.06 -6.32
N SER A 92 -2.52 -0.26 -5.02
CA SER A 92 -2.55 0.79 -4.00
C SER A 92 -1.65 0.39 -2.84
N THR A 93 -1.31 1.36 -2.00
CA THR A 93 -0.53 1.11 -0.78
C THR A 93 -1.13 1.87 0.39
N TYR A 94 -1.07 1.26 1.57
CA TYR A 94 -1.53 1.86 2.81
C TYR A 94 -0.45 1.80 3.89
N LEU A 95 -0.24 2.94 4.57
CA LEU A 95 0.68 3.03 5.71
C LEU A 95 -0.12 3.00 7.00
N GLN A 96 -0.05 1.88 7.71
CA GLN A 96 -0.54 1.81 9.07
C GLN A 96 0.55 2.30 10.03
N ARG A 97 0.28 3.40 10.72
CA ARG A 97 1.11 3.81 11.87
C ARG A 97 0.55 3.21 13.16
N VAL A 98 1.42 2.64 13.97
CA VAL A 98 1.10 2.11 15.30
C VAL A 98 1.91 2.91 16.31
N TYR A 99 1.24 3.55 17.27
CA TYR A 99 1.85 4.40 18.28
C TYR A 99 1.89 3.71 19.64
#